data_AF-A0A3C1FVU1-F1
#
_entry.id   AF-A0A3C1FVU1-F1
#
_cell.length_a   1.000
_cell.length_b   1.000
_cell.length_c   1.000
_cell.angle_alpha   90.00
_cell.angle_beta   90.00
_cell.angle_gamma   90.00
#
_symmetry.space_group_name_H-M   'P 1'
#
loop_
_entity.id
_entity.type
_entity.pdbx_description
1 polymer ?
#
loop_
_entity_poly.entity_id
_entity_poly.type
_entity_poly.pdbx_seq_one_letter_code
_entity_poly.pdbx_strand_id
1 'polypeptide(L)'
;MLKDPSRFELIGKPAKRLDTPAKTNGAAIFGIDVTVPGMLTAVIARSPVFGGKVKSVNAEKVKAMPGIKAVVQIDSGVAVVANSFWSARRGREALE
;
A
#
# COMPACT_ATOMS: atom_id res chain seq x y z
N MET A 1 4.94 -6.28 42.08
CA MET A 1 3.63 -6.72 42.61
C MET A 1 2.55 -6.17 41.68
N LEU A 2 1.63 -6.99 41.18
CA LEU A 2 0.51 -6.53 40.33
C LEU A 2 -0.65 -6.02 41.21
N LYS A 3 -1.40 -5.04 40.72
CA LYS A 3 -2.61 -4.52 41.39
C LYS A 3 -3.65 -5.65 41.45
N ASP A 4 -4.33 -5.80 42.58
CA ASP A 4 -5.43 -6.77 42.73
C ASP A 4 -6.52 -6.49 41.68
N PRO A 5 -7.03 -7.52 40.96
CA PRO A 5 -8.05 -7.33 39.93
C PRO A 5 -9.31 -6.60 40.40
N SER A 6 -9.71 -6.74 41.68
CA SER A 6 -10.83 -6.00 42.26
C SER A 6 -10.60 -4.49 42.30
N ARG A 7 -9.34 -4.06 42.25
CA ARG A 7 -8.96 -2.64 42.24
C ARG A 7 -8.80 -2.10 40.82
N PHE A 8 -9.11 -2.86 39.77
CA PHE A 8 -9.05 -2.36 38.41
C PHE A 8 -10.16 -1.34 38.14
N GLU A 9 -9.75 -0.17 37.63
CA GLU A 9 -10.69 0.91 37.33
C GLU A 9 -11.28 0.80 35.92
N LEU A 10 -10.49 0.32 34.96
CA LEU A 10 -10.86 0.24 33.54
C LEU A 10 -10.89 -1.21 33.01
N ILE A 11 -10.03 -2.09 33.53
CA ILE A 11 -9.94 -3.48 33.06
C ILE A 11 -11.20 -4.24 33.47
N GLY A 12 -11.81 -4.97 32.54
CA GLY A 12 -13.02 -5.76 32.76
C GLY A 12 -14.33 -4.96 32.68
N LYS A 13 -14.27 -3.66 32.40
CA LYS A 13 -15.48 -2.81 32.25
C LYS A 13 -15.73 -2.47 30.78
N PRO A 14 -17.00 -2.44 30.33
CA PRO A 14 -17.34 -1.89 29.02
C PRO A 14 -16.91 -0.42 28.91
N ALA A 15 -16.14 -0.08 27.90
CA ALA A 15 -15.72 1.28 27.62
C ALA A 15 -15.92 1.60 26.12
N LYS A 16 -16.30 2.85 25.82
CA LYS A 16 -16.35 3.32 24.44
C LYS A 16 -14.92 3.45 23.91
N ARG A 17 -14.67 3.01 22.68
CA ARG A 17 -13.34 3.18 22.08
C ARG A 17 -13.14 4.63 21.68
N LEU A 18 -11.94 5.14 21.98
CA LEU A 18 -11.58 6.53 21.67
C LEU A 18 -11.46 6.78 20.16
N ASP A 19 -11.18 5.74 19.37
CA ASP A 19 -11.02 5.83 17.92
C ASP A 19 -12.33 5.65 17.13
N THR A 20 -13.43 5.27 17.79
CA THR A 20 -14.72 5.04 17.12
C THR A 20 -15.21 6.26 16.34
N PRO A 21 -15.26 7.49 16.88
CA PRO A 21 -15.84 8.63 16.17
C PRO A 21 -15.16 8.87 14.82
N ALA A 22 -13.82 8.93 14.79
CA ALA A 22 -13.04 9.17 13.57
C ALA A 22 -13.17 8.04 12.54
N LYS A 23 -13.30 6.79 12.99
CA LYS A 23 -13.48 5.62 12.10
C LYS A 23 -14.89 5.51 11.51
N THR A 24 -15.88 6.14 12.15
CA THR A 24 -17.28 6.09 11.67
C THR A 24 -17.68 7.29 10.82
N ASN A 25 -16.89 8.36 10.80
CA ASN A 25 -17.23 9.60 10.10
C ASN A 25 -16.24 9.97 8.97
N GLY A 26 -15.28 9.10 8.66
CA GLY A 26 -14.29 9.32 7.60
C GLY A 26 -13.16 10.30 7.97
N ALA A 27 -13.07 10.76 9.22
CA ALA A 27 -11.98 11.64 9.66
C ALA A 27 -10.68 10.88 10.02
N ALA A 28 -10.76 9.55 10.15
CA ALA A 28 -9.58 8.72 10.38
C ALA A 28 -8.68 8.72 9.13
N ILE A 29 -7.40 9.06 9.32
CA ILE A 29 -6.37 9.02 8.29
C ILE A 29 -5.70 7.64 8.30
N PHE A 30 -5.75 6.96 7.16
CA PHE A 30 -5.04 5.71 6.89
C PHE A 30 -3.84 5.98 5.98
N GLY A 31 -2.95 4.99 5.84
CA GLY A 31 -1.73 5.15 5.05
C GLY A 31 -1.96 5.56 3.58
N ILE A 32 -3.10 5.18 2.99
CA ILE A 32 -3.46 5.57 1.62
C ILE A 32 -3.91 7.03 1.49
N ASP A 33 -4.34 7.65 2.59
CA ASP A 33 -4.81 9.04 2.61
C ASP A 33 -3.62 10.02 2.72
N VAL A 34 -2.43 9.51 3.06
CA VAL A 34 -1.22 10.33 3.20
C VAL A 34 -0.65 10.67 1.83
N THR A 35 -0.39 11.96 1.60
CA THR A 35 0.31 12.47 0.41
C THR A 35 1.45 13.39 0.83
N VAL A 36 2.62 13.21 0.22
CA VAL A 36 3.80 14.07 0.44
C VAL A 36 4.25 14.75 -0.85
N PRO A 37 4.91 15.93 -0.78
CA PRO A 37 5.47 16.57 -1.96
C PRO A 37 6.39 15.62 -2.73
N GLY A 38 6.15 15.48 -4.04
CA GLY A 38 6.95 14.61 -4.90
C GLY A 38 6.66 13.10 -4.78
N MET A 39 5.60 12.70 -4.07
CA MET A 39 5.23 11.29 -3.92
C MET A 39 5.00 10.61 -5.28
N LEU A 40 5.63 9.46 -5.48
CA LEU A 40 5.41 8.59 -6.62
C LEU A 40 4.47 7.45 -6.25
N THR A 41 3.69 6.97 -7.22
CA THR A 41 2.83 5.80 -7.08
C THR A 41 3.51 4.58 -7.69
N ALA A 42 3.57 3.48 -6.94
CA ALA A 42 4.05 2.19 -7.42
C ALA A 42 2.90 1.19 -7.55
N VAL A 43 2.81 0.50 -8.68
CA VAL A 43 1.85 -0.60 -8.90
C VAL A 43 2.64 -1.83 -9.34
N ILE A 44 2.40 -2.96 -8.66
CA ILE A 44 3.18 -4.19 -8.84
C ILE A 44 2.41 -5.17 -9.74
N ALA A 45 3.04 -5.63 -10.81
CA ALA A 45 2.65 -6.84 -11.53
C ALA A 45 3.18 -8.06 -10.78
N ARG A 46 2.27 -8.93 -10.31
CA ARG A 46 2.60 -10.16 -9.59
C ARG A 46 2.24 -11.37 -10.43
N SER A 47 2.94 -12.48 -10.20
CA SER A 47 2.54 -13.79 -10.74
C SER A 47 1.09 -14.11 -10.31
N PRO A 48 0.23 -14.61 -11.22
CA PRO A 48 -1.11 -15.07 -10.84
C PRO A 48 -1.05 -16.37 -10.02
N VAL A 49 0.09 -17.06 -10.02
CA VAL A 49 0.31 -18.30 -9.27
C VAL A 49 1.15 -18.02 -8.02
N PHE A 50 0.69 -18.54 -6.88
CA PHE A 50 1.37 -18.44 -5.60
C PHE A 50 2.80 -18.97 -5.68
N GLY A 51 3.75 -18.24 -5.09
CA GLY A 51 5.18 -18.59 -5.11
C GLY A 51 5.87 -18.40 -6.46
N GLY A 52 5.17 -17.97 -7.51
CA GLY A 52 5.76 -17.68 -8.81
C GLY A 52 6.71 -16.48 -8.74
N LYS A 53 7.86 -16.59 -9.41
CA LYS A 53 8.87 -15.54 -9.53
C LYS A 53 8.97 -15.04 -10.96
N VAL A 54 9.43 -13.81 -11.13
CA VAL A 54 9.69 -13.25 -12.46
C VAL A 54 10.84 -14.00 -13.12
N LYS A 55 10.58 -14.61 -14.28
CA LYS A 55 11.62 -15.24 -15.10
C LYS A 55 12.36 -14.20 -15.95
N SER A 56 11.61 -13.33 -16.60
CA SER A 56 12.09 -12.23 -17.45
C SER A 56 11.00 -11.17 -17.55
N VAL A 57 11.39 -9.93 -17.88
CA VAL A 57 10.47 -8.84 -18.20
C VAL A 57 11.10 -7.92 -19.25
N ASN A 58 10.33 -7.55 -20.28
CA ASN A 58 10.68 -6.47 -21.18
C ASN A 58 9.95 -5.17 -20.76
N ALA A 59 10.71 -4.25 -20.18
CA ALA A 59 10.19 -3.00 -19.66
C ALA A 59 10.46 -1.78 -20.56
N GLU A 60 11.03 -1.96 -21.76
CA GLU A 60 11.48 -0.82 -22.59
C GLU A 60 10.33 0.08 -23.02
N LYS A 61 9.25 -0.52 -23.54
CA LYS A 61 8.03 0.22 -23.92
C LYS A 61 7.43 0.97 -22.74
N VAL A 62 7.37 0.33 -21.57
CA VAL A 62 6.79 0.91 -20.35
C VAL A 62 7.64 2.08 -19.86
N LYS A 63 8.98 1.97 -19.89
CA LYS A 63 9.88 3.06 -19.49
C LYS A 63 9.72 4.31 -20.36
N ALA A 64 9.30 4.16 -21.61
CA ALA A 64 9.03 5.28 -22.52
C ALA A 64 7.64 5.92 -22.34
N MET A 65 6.74 5.31 -21.55
CA MET A 65 5.39 5.85 -21.37
C MET A 65 5.38 7.14 -20.53
N PRO A 66 4.51 8.13 -20.87
CA PRO A 66 4.40 9.37 -20.10
C PRO A 66 4.09 9.14 -18.61
N GLY A 67 4.87 9.81 -17.76
CA GLY A 67 4.68 9.77 -16.30
C GLY A 67 5.36 8.60 -15.59
N ILE A 68 5.88 7.61 -16.32
CA ILE A 68 6.70 6.54 -15.74
C ILE A 68 8.05 7.10 -15.29
N LYS A 69 8.49 6.70 -14.11
CA LYS A 69 9.76 7.08 -13.49
C LYS A 69 10.72 5.91 -13.37
N ALA A 70 10.20 4.73 -13.08
CA ALA A 70 11.00 3.51 -13.01
C ALA A 70 10.16 2.26 -13.26
N VAL A 71 10.83 1.21 -13.75
CA VAL A 71 10.32 -0.16 -13.74
C VAL A 71 11.39 -1.02 -13.07
N VAL A 72 11.04 -1.64 -11.95
CA VAL A 72 11.98 -2.33 -11.07
C VAL A 72 11.49 -3.74 -10.81
N GLN A 73 12.32 -4.73 -11.10
CA GLN A 73 12.05 -6.11 -10.69
C GLN A 73 12.35 -6.26 -9.20
N ILE A 74 11.42 -6.87 -8.47
CA ILE A 74 11.49 -7.15 -7.03
C ILE A 74 11.15 -8.62 -6.80
N ASP A 75 11.42 -9.14 -5.60
CA ASP A 75 11.17 -10.56 -5.29
C ASP A 75 9.71 -10.99 -5.50
N SER A 76 8.77 -10.05 -5.30
CA SER A 76 7.34 -10.30 -5.42
C SER A 76 6.75 -9.97 -6.81
N GLY A 77 7.55 -9.56 -7.79
CA GLY A 77 7.06 -9.19 -9.12
C GLY A 77 7.83 -8.06 -9.81
N VAL A 78 7.13 -7.28 -10.63
CA VAL A 78 7.70 -6.09 -11.30
C VAL A 78 6.91 -4.85 -10.85
N ALA A 79 7.59 -3.91 -10.21
CA ALA A 79 7.03 -2.64 -9.77
C ALA A 79 7.15 -1.59 -10.87
N VAL A 80 6.04 -0.99 -11.26
CA VAL A 80 6.00 0.18 -12.15
C VAL A 80 5.74 1.42 -11.29
N VAL A 81 6.67 2.36 -11.32
CA VAL A 81 6.66 3.59 -10.51
C VAL A 81 6.40 4.79 -11.41
N ALA A 82 5.41 5.61 -11.05
CA ALA A 82 4.99 6.77 -11.84
C ALA A 82 4.59 7.96 -10.97
N ASN A 83 4.38 9.13 -11.59
CA ASN A 83 3.88 10.33 -10.91
C ASN A 83 2.38 10.30 -10.57
N SER A 84 1.65 9.29 -11.05
CA SER A 84 0.23 9.11 -10.78
C SER A 84 -0.14 7.63 -10.77
N PHE A 85 -1.21 7.31 -10.03
CA PHE A 85 -1.77 5.96 -10.02
C PHE A 85 -2.14 5.47 -11.41
N TRP A 86 -2.75 6.32 -12.23
CA TRP A 86 -3.20 5.95 -13.58
C TRP A 86 -2.04 5.63 -14.51
N SER A 87 -0.98 6.43 -14.48
CA SER A 87 0.24 6.15 -15.26
C SER A 87 0.87 4.84 -14.82
N ALA A 88 1.02 4.61 -13.51
CA ALA A 88 1.61 3.37 -13.00
C ALA A 88 0.77 2.12 -13.36
N ARG A 89 -0.56 2.22 -13.26
CA ARG A 89 -1.48 1.13 -13.60
C ARG A 89 -1.42 0.77 -15.09
N ARG A 90 -1.49 1.77 -15.98
CA ARG A 90 -1.39 1.55 -17.44
C ARG A 90 -0.02 0.98 -17.82
N GLY A 91 1.06 1.49 -17.20
CA GLY A 91 2.39 0.95 -17.41
C GLY A 91 2.51 -0.52 -16.97
N ARG A 92 1.91 -0.89 -15.83
CA ARG A 92 1.84 -2.28 -15.37
C ARG A 92 1.08 -3.19 -16.36
N GLU A 93 -0.03 -2.70 -16.91
CA GLU A 93 -0.85 -3.44 -17.88
C GLU A 93 -0.13 -3.65 -19.24
N ALA A 94 0.86 -2.81 -19.55
CA ALA A 94 1.65 -2.88 -20.79
C ALA A 94 2.98 -3.64 -20.64
N LEU A 95 3.22 -4.33 -19.52
CA LEU A 95 4.41 -5.16 -19.32
C LEU A 95 4.34 -6.43 -20.18
N GLU A 96 5.47 -6.78 -20.79
CA GLU A 96 5.69 -7.99 -21.61
C GLU A 96 6.72 -8.93 -20.96
#